data_AF-A0A2E7TMB6-F1
#
_entry.id   AF-A0A2E7TMB6-F1
#
_cell.length_a   1.000
_cell.length_b   1.000
_cell.length_c   1.000
_cell.angle_alpha   90.00
_cell.angle_beta   90.00
_cell.angle_gamma   90.00
#
_symmetry.space_group_name_H-M   'P 1'
#
loop_
_entity.id
_entity.type
_entity.pdbx_description
1 polymer ?
#
loop_
_entity_poly.entity_id
_entity_poly.type
_entity_poly.pdbx_seq_one_letter_code
_entity_poly.pdbx_strand_id
1 'polypeptide(L)'
;MKSIALALATISFASTPAMAGVYINAESNASYTGNDFTSRTTDLHLGYEGDVGALGYYIQGGPALTSPDGVDGNTDFSGKGGLSIAATEKLDVYGEVSFVTDEDTDTAYGTKIGAKYKF
;
A
#
# COMPACT_ATOMS: atom_id res chain seq x y z
N MET A 1 20.99 -23.18 15.12
CA MET A 1 20.83 -22.50 13.82
C MET A 1 19.35 -22.28 13.61
N LYS A 2 18.84 -21.06 13.80
CA LYS A 2 17.42 -20.74 13.64
C LYS A 2 17.27 -20.07 12.28
N SER A 3 16.93 -20.86 11.27
CA SER A 3 16.60 -20.33 9.95
C SER A 3 15.25 -19.63 10.05
N ILE A 4 15.27 -18.30 10.06
CA ILE A 4 14.07 -17.49 9.80
C ILE A 4 13.89 -17.51 8.29
N ALA A 5 13.02 -18.38 7.81
CA ALA A 5 12.57 -18.34 6.42
C ALA A 5 11.52 -17.22 6.31
N LEU A 6 11.95 -16.06 5.82
CA LEU A 6 11.05 -14.94 5.53
C LEU A 6 10.48 -15.14 4.12
N ALA A 7 9.36 -15.87 4.02
CA ALA A 7 8.59 -15.95 2.79
C ALA A 7 7.60 -14.77 2.76
N LEU A 8 8.04 -13.62 2.23
CA LEU A 8 7.13 -12.52 1.88
C LEU A 8 6.43 -12.86 0.56
N ALA A 9 5.34 -13.62 0.64
CA ALA A 9 4.36 -13.69 -0.42
C ALA A 9 3.36 -12.54 -0.20
N THR A 10 3.63 -11.39 -0.81
CA THR A 10 2.71 -10.25 -0.83
C THR A 10 1.55 -10.56 -1.78
N ILE A 11 0.48 -11.14 -1.23
CA ILE A 11 -0.82 -11.09 -1.88
C ILE A 11 -1.35 -9.69 -1.61
N SER A 12 -1.16 -8.78 -2.57
CA SER A 12 -1.90 -7.52 -2.59
C SER A 12 -3.40 -7.85 -2.51
N PHE A 13 -4.02 -7.50 -1.38
CA PHE A 13 -5.45 -7.62 -1.13
C PHE A 13 -6.00 -9.06 -1.10
N ALA A 14 -5.53 -9.86 -0.14
CA ALA A 14 -6.40 -10.84 0.50
C ALA A 14 -7.16 -10.15 1.65
N SER A 15 -8.02 -9.19 1.29
CA SER A 15 -9.16 -8.81 2.14
C SER A 15 -10.02 -10.07 2.28
N THR A 16 -9.75 -10.87 3.30
CA THR A 16 -10.69 -11.90 3.71
C THR A 16 -11.97 -11.16 4.13
N PRO A 17 -13.14 -11.49 3.54
CA PRO A 17 -14.36 -10.68 3.67
C PRO A 17 -15.03 -10.79 5.05
N ALA A 18 -14.29 -10.74 6.16
CA ALA A 18 -14.89 -10.99 7.48
C ALA A 18 -14.26 -10.30 8.69
N MET A 19 -13.25 -9.44 8.58
CA MET A 19 -12.78 -8.69 9.76
C MET A 19 -12.50 -7.24 9.43
N ALA A 20 -13.53 -6.39 9.53
CA ALA A 20 -13.28 -4.98 9.81
C ALA A 20 -12.43 -4.89 11.08
N GLY A 21 -11.30 -4.19 11.05
CA GLY A 21 -10.35 -4.28 12.16
C GLY A 21 -9.02 -3.58 11.95
N VAL A 22 -8.25 -3.58 13.03
CA VAL A 22 -6.88 -3.05 13.06
C VAL A 22 -5.94 -4.10 12.45
N TYR A 23 -5.04 -3.67 11.58
CA TYR A 23 -4.02 -4.51 10.96
C TYR A 23 -2.66 -3.83 10.90
N ILE A 24 -1.63 -4.63 10.63
CA ILE A 24 -0.31 -4.16 10.23
C ILE A 24 -0.11 -4.49 8.74
N ASN A 25 0.55 -3.60 8.02
CA ASN A 25 0.89 -3.79 6.62
C ASN A 25 2.37 -3.48 6.39
N ALA A 26 3.05 -4.35 5.66
CA ALA A 26 4.40 -4.13 5.18
C ALA A 26 4.38 -4.25 3.65
N GLU A 27 4.62 -3.13 2.96
CA GLU A 27 4.55 -3.06 1.50
C GLU A 27 5.85 -2.48 0.96
N SER A 28 6.46 -3.12 -0.04
CA SER A 28 7.65 -2.59 -0.71
C SER A 28 7.35 -2.34 -2.18
N ASN A 29 7.42 -1.08 -2.58
CA ASN A 29 7.19 -0.60 -3.93
C ASN A 29 8.54 -0.25 -4.57
N ALA A 30 8.92 -1.00 -5.61
CA ALA A 30 10.12 -0.70 -6.38
C ALA A 30 9.71 -0.09 -7.73
N SER A 31 10.38 0.98 -8.12
CA SER A 31 10.16 1.68 -9.38
C SER A 31 11.34 1.47 -10.32
N TYR A 32 11.02 1.27 -11.60
CA TYR A 32 11.97 1.08 -12.67
C TYR A 32 11.53 1.88 -13.89
N THR A 33 12.47 2.48 -14.62
CA THR A 33 12.25 3.02 -15.96
C THR A 33 12.90 2.08 -16.96
N GLY A 34 12.09 1.27 -17.65
CA GLY A 34 12.61 0.16 -18.44
C GLY A 34 13.29 -0.88 -17.55
N ASN A 35 14.61 -1.03 -17.68
CA ASN A 35 15.43 -1.92 -16.85
C ASN A 35 16.16 -1.19 -15.72
N ASP A 36 16.12 0.14 -15.69
CA ASP A 36 16.87 0.95 -14.75
C ASP A 36 16.08 1.13 -13.46
N PHE A 37 16.67 0.77 -12.33
CA PHE A 37 16.09 1.00 -11.00
C PHE A 37 16.05 2.51 -10.71
N THR A 38 14.93 3.03 -10.22
CA THR A 38 14.79 4.46 -9.91
C THR A 38 14.61 4.72 -8.42
N SER A 39 13.85 3.88 -7.73
CA SER A 39 13.60 4.05 -6.30
C SER A 39 12.96 2.81 -5.70
N ARG A 40 13.03 2.72 -4.38
CA ARG A 40 12.22 1.80 -3.58
C ARG A 40 11.65 2.53 -2.37
N THR A 41 10.39 2.28 -2.07
CA THR A 41 9.74 2.73 -0.84
C THR A 41 9.19 1.52 -0.12
N THR A 42 9.56 1.33 1.14
CA THR A 42 9.01 0.27 2.00
C THR A 42 8.17 0.89 3.11
N ASP A 43 6.86 0.74 3.01
CA ASP A 43 5.86 1.23 3.94
C ASP A 43 5.62 0.20 5.05
N LEU A 44 5.69 0.63 6.31
CA LEU A 44 5.36 -0.19 7.48
C LEU A 44 4.21 0.48 8.24
N HIS A 45 2.97 0.10 7.92
CA HIS A 45 1.79 0.82 8.39
C HIS A 45 1.03 0.05 9.46
N LEU A 46 0.41 0.82 10.36
CA LEU A 46 -0.77 0.40 11.10
C LEU A 46 -2.00 0.91 10.34
N GLY A 47 -3.01 0.06 10.21
CA GLY A 47 -4.22 0.37 9.45
C GLY A 47 -5.49 -0.06 10.16
N TYR A 48 -6.60 0.48 9.66
CA TYR A 48 -7.95 0.07 9.98
C TYR A 48 -8.76 -0.03 8.70
N GLU A 49 -9.44 -1.15 8.52
CA GLU A 49 -10.31 -1.41 7.37
C GLU A 49 -11.68 -1.90 7.81
N GLY A 50 -12.66 -1.82 6.90
CA GLY A 50 -13.97 -2.39 7.09
C GLY A 50 -14.89 -2.20 5.88
N ASP A 51 -16.12 -2.67 6.03
CA ASP A 51 -17.12 -2.68 4.97
C ASP A 51 -18.47 -2.15 5.48
N VAL A 52 -19.19 -1.42 4.63
CA VAL A 52 -20.58 -1.01 4.80
C VAL A 52 -21.38 -1.41 3.56
N GLY A 53 -22.03 -2.57 3.64
CA GLY A 53 -22.73 -3.13 2.47
C GLY A 53 -21.75 -3.49 1.35
N ALA A 54 -21.87 -2.84 0.20
CA ALA A 54 -20.99 -3.04 -0.96
C ALA A 54 -19.77 -2.10 -0.97
N LEU A 55 -19.67 -1.17 -0.01
CA LEU A 55 -18.58 -0.21 0.11
C LEU A 55 -17.53 -0.72 1.10
N GLY A 56 -16.33 -1.03 0.62
CA GLY A 56 -15.15 -1.25 1.44
C GLY A 56 -14.36 0.05 1.64
N TYR A 57 -13.72 0.20 2.79
CA TYR A 57 -12.84 1.33 3.09
C TYR A 57 -11.64 0.90 3.92
N TYR A 58 -10.55 1.64 3.78
CA TYR A 58 -9.40 1.49 4.65
C TYR A 58 -8.65 2.82 4.83
N ILE A 59 -7.94 2.92 5.97
CA ILE A 59 -6.95 3.96 6.22
C ILE A 59 -5.75 3.35 6.92
N GLN A 60 -4.55 3.74 6.52
CA GLN A 60 -3.31 3.24 7.11
C GLN A 60 -2.21 4.29 7.05
N GLY A 61 -1.28 4.23 7.99
CA GLY A 61 -0.10 5.08 7.98
C GLY A 61 0.99 4.59 8.91
N GLY A 62 2.21 5.08 8.69
CA GLY A 62 3.37 4.66 9.45
C GLY A 62 4.68 5.13 8.81
N PRO A 63 5.83 4.65 9.31
CA PRO A 63 7.10 4.94 8.71
C PRO A 63 7.22 4.36 7.30
N ALA A 64 7.89 5.11 6.43
CA ALA A 64 8.26 4.74 5.07
C ALA A 64 9.77 4.80 4.92
N LEU A 65 10.39 3.68 4.57
CA LEU A 65 11.81 3.62 4.25
C LEU A 65 11.97 3.90 2.76
N THR A 66 12.41 5.10 2.42
CA THR A 66 12.64 5.54 1.04
C THR A 66 14.10 5.27 0.67
N SER A 67 14.32 4.84 -0.57
CA SER A 67 15.65 4.54 -1.10
C SER A 67 15.69 4.90 -2.58
N PRO A 68 15.96 6.18 -2.90
CA PRO A 68 16.19 6.62 -4.28
C PRO A 68 17.46 5.99 -4.86
N ASP A 69 17.52 5.83 -6.18
CA ASP A 69 18.74 5.32 -6.81
C ASP A 69 19.91 6.32 -6.69
N GLY A 70 21.08 5.83 -6.30
CA GLY A 70 22.31 6.63 -6.18
C GLY A 70 22.34 7.65 -5.02
N VAL A 71 21.36 7.65 -4.12
CA VAL A 71 21.27 8.56 -2.97
C VAL A 71 21.05 7.75 -1.69
N ASP A 72 21.46 8.29 -0.54
CA ASP A 72 21.15 7.69 0.76
C ASP A 72 19.64 7.61 0.98
N GLY A 73 19.19 6.51 1.57
CA GLY A 73 17.78 6.32 1.90
C GLY A 73 17.36 7.10 3.15
N ASN A 74 16.08 7.48 3.21
CA ASN A 74 15.51 8.21 4.33
C ASN A 74 14.43 7.40 5.05
N THR A 75 14.10 7.84 6.28
CA THR A 75 12.93 7.34 7.01
C THR A 75 11.91 8.46 7.11
N ASP A 76 10.88 8.34 6.28
CA ASP A 76 9.80 9.31 6.19
C ASP A 76 8.53 8.77 6.85
N PHE A 77 7.45 9.56 6.81
CA PHE A 77 6.12 9.12 7.21
C PHE A 77 5.22 9.07 5.98
N SER A 78 4.48 7.98 5.80
CA SER A 78 3.51 7.86 4.72
C SER A 78 2.15 7.41 5.23
N GLY A 79 1.13 7.73 4.43
CA GLY A 79 -0.26 7.41 4.71
C GLY A 79 -1.00 7.06 3.43
N LYS A 80 -1.97 6.14 3.53
CA LYS A 80 -2.83 5.70 2.44
C LYS A 80 -4.25 5.55 2.95
N GLY A 81 -5.21 5.96 2.14
CA GLY A 81 -6.63 5.74 2.41
C GLY A 81 -7.34 5.43 1.11
N GLY A 82 -8.23 4.45 1.15
CA GLY A 82 -8.92 4.00 -0.05
C GLY A 82 -10.34 3.55 0.20
N LEU A 83 -11.10 3.54 -0.89
CA LEU A 83 -12.48 3.08 -0.97
C LEU A 83 -12.59 2.06 -2.11
N SER A 84 -13.41 1.04 -1.92
CA SER A 84 -13.76 0.08 -2.95
C SER A 84 -15.27 -0.14 -2.99
N ILE A 85 -15.81 -0.39 -4.18
CA ILE A 85 -17.22 -0.69 -4.40
C ILE A 85 -17.32 -1.99 -5.20
N ALA A 86 -18.04 -2.97 -4.65
CA ALA A 86 -18.44 -4.18 -5.38
C ALA A 86 -19.51 -3.81 -6.42
N ALA A 87 -19.07 -3.36 -7.61
CA ALA A 87 -19.95 -2.91 -8.68
C ALA A 87 -20.84 -4.04 -9.23
N THR A 88 -20.31 -5.27 -9.25
CA THR A 88 -21.06 -6.51 -9.52
C THR A 88 -20.47 -7.66 -8.73
N GLU A 89 -21.07 -8.86 -8.77
CA GLU A 89 -20.49 -10.07 -8.16
C GLU A 89 -19.07 -10.40 -8.68
N LYS A 90 -18.72 -9.94 -9.88
CA LYS A 90 -17.44 -10.20 -10.54
C LYS A 90 -16.53 -8.97 -10.68
N LEU A 91 -16.99 -7.78 -10.35
CA LEU A 91 -16.27 -6.53 -10.61
C LEU A 91 -16.24 -5.66 -9.36
N ASP A 92 -15.04 -5.36 -8.89
CA ASP A 92 -14.77 -4.37 -7.84
C ASP A 92 -14.09 -3.14 -8.46
N VAL A 93 -14.52 -1.94 -8.10
CA VAL A 93 -13.86 -0.67 -8.50
C VAL A 93 -13.30 -0.03 -7.24
N TYR A 94 -12.08 0.50 -7.29
CA TYR A 94 -11.44 1.09 -6.12
C TYR A 94 -10.71 2.39 -6.45
N GLY A 95 -10.61 3.25 -5.44
CA GLY A 95 -9.83 4.47 -5.45
C GLY A 95 -9.01 4.59 -4.17
N GLU A 96 -7.84 5.21 -4.27
CA GLU A 96 -6.91 5.41 -3.16
C GLU A 96 -6.23 6.77 -3.29
N VAL A 97 -6.03 7.43 -2.16
CA VAL A 97 -5.15 8.58 -2.01
C VAL A 97 -4.00 8.21 -1.08
N SER A 98 -2.83 8.78 -1.34
CA SER A 98 -1.65 8.55 -0.52
C SER A 98 -0.84 9.83 -0.37
N PHE A 99 -0.01 9.85 0.66
CA PHE A 99 1.05 10.85 0.80
C PHE A 99 2.30 10.22 1.40
N VAL A 100 3.45 10.83 1.15
CA VAL A 100 4.71 10.54 1.83
C VAL A 100 5.42 11.87 2.10
N THR A 101 5.80 12.10 3.35
CA THR A 101 6.58 13.27 3.74
C THR A 101 8.02 13.14 3.25
N ASP A 102 8.75 14.24 3.23
CA ASP A 102 10.18 14.26 2.97
C ASP A 102 10.78 15.41 3.82
N GLU A 103 11.99 15.24 4.33
CA GLU A 103 12.67 16.27 5.14
C GLU A 103 13.29 17.36 4.28
N ASP A 104 13.77 16.99 3.09
CA ASP A 104 14.53 17.86 2.18
C ASP A 104 13.65 18.42 1.05
N THR A 105 12.48 17.81 0.80
CA THR A 105 11.55 18.14 -0.29
C THR A 105 10.09 18.27 0.21
N ASP A 106 9.23 18.83 -0.64
CA ASP A 106 7.79 18.89 -0.39
C ASP A 106 7.16 17.49 -0.25
N THR A 107 6.11 17.40 0.57
CA THR A 107 5.30 16.18 0.71
C THR A 107 4.73 15.75 -0.65
N ALA A 108 4.99 14.52 -1.04
CA ALA A 108 4.45 13.95 -2.26
C ALA A 108 3.05 13.38 -2.01
N TYR A 109 2.13 13.63 -2.94
CA TYR A 109 0.76 13.12 -2.91
C TYR A 109 0.50 12.20 -4.10
N GLY A 110 -0.22 11.10 -3.86
CA GLY A 110 -0.58 10.11 -4.87
C GLY A 110 -2.09 9.88 -4.93
N THR A 111 -2.58 9.57 -6.12
CA THR A 111 -3.95 9.10 -6.33
C THR A 111 -3.93 7.89 -7.24
N LYS A 112 -4.73 6.87 -6.92
CA LYS A 112 -4.86 5.63 -7.70
C LYS A 112 -6.34 5.33 -7.89
N ILE A 113 -6.72 4.91 -9.08
CA ILE A 113 -8.05 4.37 -9.38
C ILE A 113 -7.88 3.10 -10.20
N GLY A 114 -8.68 2.09 -9.93
CA GLY A 114 -8.58 0.81 -10.61
C GLY A 114 -9.84 -0.03 -10.49
N ALA A 115 -9.81 -1.17 -11.17
CA ALA A 115 -10.85 -2.18 -11.08
C ALA A 115 -10.24 -3.59 -11.03
N LYS A 116 -10.94 -4.51 -10.36
CA LYS A 116 -10.57 -5.92 -10.23
C LYS A 116 -11.73 -6.77 -10.75
N TYR A 117 -11.44 -7.61 -11.75
CA TYR A 117 -12.42 -8.55 -12.32
C TYR A 117 -12.08 -9.99 -11.88
N LYS A 118 -13.09 -10.73 -11.42
CA LYS A 118 -12.99 -12.13 -10.98
C LYS A 118 -13.58 -13.03 -12.08
N PHE A 119 -12.74 -13.87 -12.69
CA PHE A 119 -13.14 -14.79 -13.76
C PHE A 119 -13.94 -15.99 -13.23
#